data_AF-A0A6N6VK73-F1
#
_entry.id   AF-A0A6N6VK73-F1
#
_cell.length_a   1.000
_cell.length_b   1.000
_cell.length_c   1.000
_cell.angle_alpha   90.00
_cell.angle_beta   90.00
_cell.angle_gamma   90.00
#
_symmetry.space_group_name_H-M   'P 1'
#
loop_
_entity.id
_entity.type
_entity.pdbx_description
1 polymer ?
#
loop_
_entity_poly.entity_id
_entity_poly.type
_entity_poly.pdbx_seq_one_letter_code
_entity_poly.pdbx_strand_id
1 'polypeptide(L)' 'MKLATRSFGEENVGIYFGWISAAHQRGAASAAWIAGLIRVDLGDYFLAFTLAGCLCIIASVMVLFIGRGTKLQPVPVVA' A
#
# COMPACT_ATOMS: atom_id res chain seq x y z
N MET A 1 -3.71 -6.32 11.22
CA MET A 1 -4.39 -7.60 10.87
C MET A 1 -5.90 -7.49 10.78
N LYS A 2 -6.64 -6.94 11.76
CA LYS A 2 -8.13 -6.90 11.75
C LYS A 2 -8.77 -6.48 10.40
N LEU A 3 -8.27 -5.43 9.74
CA LEU A 3 -8.77 -5.01 8.42
C LEU A 3 -8.52 -6.05 7.33
N ALA A 4 -7.32 -6.63 7.28
CA ALA A 4 -6.97 -7.69 6.34
C ALA A 4 -7.79 -8.96 6.61
N THR A 5 -7.96 -9.35 7.88
CA THR A 5 -8.84 -10.47 8.27
C THR A 5 -10.26 -10.27 7.76
N ARG A 6 -10.85 -9.08 7.98
CA ARG A 6 -12.20 -8.75 7.49
C ARG A 6 -12.29 -8.72 5.96
N SER A 7 -11.19 -8.41 5.27
CA SER A 7 -11.17 -8.25 3.81
C SER A 7 -10.86 -9.54 3.06
N PHE A 8 -10.09 -10.45 3.66
CA PHE A 8 -9.54 -11.64 2.98
C PHE A 8 -9.89 -12.98 3.65
N GLY A 9 -10.59 -12.96 4.79
CA GLY A 9 -10.91 -14.14 5.58
C GLY A 9 -9.81 -14.52 6.57
N GLU A 10 -10.18 -15.22 7.65
CA GLU A 10 -9.23 -15.64 8.70
C GLU A 10 -8.21 -16.65 8.18
N GLU A 11 -8.61 -17.55 7.29
CA GLU A 11 -7.74 -18.58 6.72
C GLU A 11 -6.60 -18.02 5.85
N ASN A 12 -6.83 -16.90 5.17
CA ASN A 12 -5.90 -16.36 4.18
C ASN A 12 -5.11 -15.15 4.68
N VAL A 13 -5.48 -14.56 5.84
CA VAL A 13 -4.91 -13.29 6.30
C VAL A 13 -3.38 -13.33 6.41
N GLY A 14 -2.82 -14.47 6.83
CA GLY A 14 -1.37 -14.64 6.95
C GLY A 14 -0.64 -14.47 5.61
N ILE A 15 -1.16 -15.08 4.54
CA ILE A 15 -0.57 -15.02 3.19
C ILE A 15 -0.63 -13.59 2.65
N TYR A 16 -1.81 -12.95 2.70
CA TYR A 16 -1.97 -11.57 2.22
C TYR A 16 -1.11 -10.60 3.01
N PHE A 17 -1.08 -10.72 4.34
CA PHE A 17 -0.25 -9.86 5.18
C PHE A 17 1.24 -10.07 4.93
N GLY A 18 1.67 -11.30 4.66
CA GLY A 18 3.04 -11.63 4.28
C GLY A 18 3.47 -10.89 3.01
N TRP A 19 2.66 -10.96 1.94
CA TRP A 19 2.95 -10.25 0.68
C TRP A 19 2.88 -8.73 0.81
N ILE A 20 1.91 -8.20 1.56
CA ILE A 20 1.80 -6.76 1.86
C ILE A 20 3.09 -6.28 2.57
N SER A 21 3.53 -7.02 3.59
CA SER A 21 4.73 -6.67 4.35
C SER A 21 6.00 -6.76 3.50
N ALA A 22 6.14 -7.82 2.70
CA ALA A 22 7.26 -7.98 1.79
C ALA A 22 7.34 -6.85 0.75
N ALA A 23 6.20 -6.46 0.17
CA ALA A 23 6.12 -5.32 -0.73
C ALA A 23 6.49 -4.00 -0.04
N HIS A 24 5.99 -3.78 1.18
CA HIS A 24 6.30 -2.59 1.97
C HIS A 24 7.80 -2.51 2.28
N GLN A 25 8.42 -3.61 2.72
CA GLN A 25 9.86 -3.63 3.02
C GLN A 25 10.72 -3.37 1.79
N ARG A 26 10.38 -3.95 0.63
CA ARG A 26 11.07 -3.64 -0.63
C ARG A 26 10.93 -2.16 -0.99
N GLY A 27 9.72 -1.61 -0.90
CA GLY A 27 9.47 -0.18 -1.14
C GLY A 27 10.23 0.73 -0.18
N ALA A 28 10.25 0.39 1.11
CA ALA A 28 10.99 1.12 2.14
C ALA A 28 12.49 1.11 1.88
N ALA A 29 13.06 -0.05 1.50
CA ALA A 29 14.46 -0.18 1.14
C ALA A 29 14.80 0.69 -0.08
N SER A 30 13.98 0.65 -1.13
CA SER A 30 14.15 1.50 -2.32
C SER A 30 14.05 2.99 -1.98
N ALA A 31 13.06 3.40 -1.17
CA ALA A 31 12.88 4.79 -0.78
C ALA A 31 14.04 5.31 0.08
N ALA A 32 14.51 4.50 1.03
CA ALA A 32 15.67 4.84 1.86
C ALA A 32 16.94 4.99 1.02
N TRP A 33 17.16 4.07 0.07
CA TRP A 33 18.31 4.14 -0.83
C TRP A 33 18.26 5.39 -1.73
N ILE A 34 17.12 5.66 -2.38
CA ILE A 34 16.94 6.84 -3.24
C ILE A 34 17.11 8.14 -2.44
N ALA A 35 16.53 8.22 -1.24
CA ALA A 35 16.69 9.38 -0.36
C ALA A 35 18.16 9.58 0.04
N GLY A 36 18.90 8.49 0.28
CA GLY A 36 20.34 8.52 0.51
C GLY A 36 21.12 9.08 -0.69
N LEU A 37 20.84 8.60 -1.90
CA LEU A 37 21.45 9.12 -3.13
C LEU A 37 21.18 10.62 -3.32
N ILE A 38 19.91 11.04 -3.19
CA ILE A 38 19.53 12.46 -3.27
C ILE A 38 20.32 13.29 -2.25
N ARG A 39 20.44 12.81 -1.01
CA ARG A 39 21.15 13.54 0.05
C ARG A 39 22.64 13.69 -0.25
N VAL A 40 23.26 12.67 -0.86
CA VAL A 40 24.67 12.68 -1.25
C VAL A 40 24.90 13.67 -2.39
N ASP A 41 24.04 13.66 -3.40
CA ASP A 41 24.23 14.46 -4.62
C ASP A 41 23.78 15.93 -4.46
N LEU A 42 22.68 16.18 -3.75
CA LEU A 42 22.07 17.52 -3.62
C LEU A 42 22.37 18.20 -2.27
N GLY A 43 22.80 17.45 -1.25
CA GLY A 43 23.16 18.01 0.05
C GLY A 43 22.00 18.21 1.03
N ASP A 44 20.75 18.00 0.63
CA ASP A 44 19.57 18.09 1.50
C ASP A 44 18.52 16.99 1.21
N TYR A 45 17.40 17.01 1.95
CA TYR A 45 16.28 16.06 1.78
C TYR A 45 15.03 16.70 1.17
N PHE A 46 15.09 17.95 0.71
CA PHE A 46 13.91 18.66 0.22
C PHE A 46 13.25 17.91 -0.94
N LEU A 47 14.05 17.49 -1.93
CA LEU A 47 13.56 16.71 -3.05
C LEU A 47 13.07 15.32 -2.60
N ALA A 48 13.80 14.65 -1.70
CA ALA A 48 13.43 13.32 -1.20
C ALA A 48 12.07 13.33 -0.49
N PHE A 49 11.82 14.31 0.38
CA PHE A 49 10.54 14.45 1.08
C PHE A 49 9.42 14.89 0.15
N THR A 50 9.72 15.75 -0.82
CA THR A 50 8.73 16.13 -1.84
C THR A 50 8.26 14.90 -2.64
N LEU A 51 9.20 14.05 -3.08
CA LEU A 51 8.88 12.80 -3.78
C LEU A 51 8.08 11.82 -2.89
N ALA A 52 8.44 11.70 -1.61
CA ALA A 52 7.67 10.90 -0.67
C ALA A 52 6.24 11.40 -0.51
N GLY A 53 6.04 12.73 -0.44
CA GLY A 53 4.72 13.36 -0.45
C GLY A 53 3.92 13.04 -1.72
N CYS A 54 4.54 13.15 -2.90
CA CYS A 54 3.91 12.76 -4.17
C CYS A 54 3.51 11.29 -4.18
N LEU A 55 4.36 10.39 -3.67
CA LEU A 55 4.05 8.96 -3.56
C LEU A 55 2.83 8.71 -2.68
N CYS A 56 2.69 9.44 -1.57
CA CYS A 56 1.51 9.37 -0.70
C CYS A 56 0.23 9.80 -1.44
N ILE A 57 0.28 10.90 -2.21
CA ILE A 57 -0.87 11.37 -3.01
C ILE A 57 -1.27 10.30 -4.04
N ILE A 58 -0.29 9.73 -4.76
CA ILE A 58 -0.55 8.64 -5.71
C ILE A 58 -1.22 7.46 -5.01
N ALA A 59 -0.71 7.03 -3.85
CA ALA A 59 -1.30 5.95 -3.08
C ALA A 59 -2.74 6.26 -2.64
N SER A 60 -3.02 7.48 -2.17
CA SER A 60 -4.38 7.90 -1.82
C SER A 60 -5.33 7.85 -3.03
N VAL A 61 -4.87 8.27 -4.20
CA VAL A 61 -5.65 8.19 -5.44
C VAL A 61 -5.89 6.73 -5.84
N MET A 62 -4.89 5.85 -5.74
CA MET A 62 -5.03 4.41 -6.03
C MET A 62 -6.11 3.75 -5.16
N VAL A 63 -6.21 4.12 -3.88
CA VAL A 63 -7.23 3.58 -2.97
C VAL A 63 -8.64 3.86 -3.47
N LEU A 64 -8.90 5.00 -4.11
CA LEU A 64 -10.22 5.35 -4.64
C LEU A 64 -10.70 4.40 -5.75
N PHE A 65 -9.80 3.62 -6.36
CA PHE A 65 -10.13 2.65 -7.39
C PHE A 65 -10.45 1.25 -6.86
N ILE A 66 -10.14 0.97 -5.58
CA ILE A 66 -10.41 -0.33 -4.97
C ILE A 66 -11.93 -0.56 -4.90
N GLY A 67 -12.40 -1.70 -5.43
CA GLY A 67 -13.81 -2.09 -5.37
C GLY A 67 -14.74 -1.38 -6.36
N ARG A 68 -14.23 -0.49 -7.23
CA ARG A 68 -15.04 0.13 -8.28
C ARG A 68 -15.46 -0.95 -9.29
N GLY A 69 -16.77 -1.18 -9.41
CA GLY A 69 -17.35 -2.12 -10.38
C GLY A 69 -17.70 -3.50 -9.82
N THR A 70 -17.42 -3.77 -8.54
CA THR A 70 -17.91 -4.98 -7.87
C THR A 70 -19.43 -4.88 -7.70
N LYS A 71 -20.20 -5.58 -8.54
CA LYS A 71 -21.63 -5.79 -8.28
C LYS A 71 -21.73 -6.68 -7.04
N LEU A 72 -22.21 -6.13 -5.93
CA LEU A 72 -22.61 -6.93 -4.77
C LEU A 72 -23.67 -7.91 -5.26
N GLN A 73 -23.33 -9.19 -5.35
CA GLN A 73 -24.34 -10.19 -5.63
C GLN A 73 -25.26 -10.28 -4.41
N PRO A 74 -26.59 -10.21 -4.59
CA PRO A 74 -27.52 -10.41 -3.48
C PRO A 74 -27.23 -11.75 -2.82
N VAL A 75 -26.94 -11.75 -1.53
CA VAL A 75 -26.82 -12.99 -0.77
C VAL A 75 -28.20 -13.65 -0.74
N PRO A 76 -28.35 -14.91 -1.19
CA PRO A 76 -29.65 -15.59 -1.16
C PRO A 76 -30.09 -15.74 0.30
N VAL A 77 -31.22 -15.11 0.64
CA VAL A 77 -31.89 -15.31 1.93
C VAL A 77 -32.59 -16.65 1.87
N VAL A 78 -32.03 -17.65 2.55
CA VAL A 78 -32.72 -18.93 2.78
C VAL A 78 -33.75 -18.69 3.89
N ALA A 79 -35.02 -18.88 3.57
CA ALA A 79 -36.16 -18.77 4.50
C ALA A 79 -36.34 -20.05 5.32
#